data_AF-A0A2M6GFF7-F1
#
_entry.id   AF-A0A2M6GFF7-F1
#
_cell.length_a   1.000
_cell.length_b   1.000
_cell.length_c   1.000
_cell.angle_alpha   90.00
_cell.angle_beta   90.00
_cell.angle_gamma   90.00
#
_symmetry.space_group_name_H-M   'P 1'
#
loop_
_entity.id
_entity.type
_entity.pdbx_description
1 polymer ?
#
loop_
_entity_poly.entity_id
_entity_poly.type
_entity_poly.pdbx_seq_one_letter_code
_entity_poly.pdbx_strand_id
1 'polypeptide(L)'
;MKKLLLLYICFSGIIYAGTSKGRTVKPVNMPYNIFIKATGATSLAEISKAILLALQTDNAGQLTSYYPSDQEITTLRQLGSEDMKAVLENQSATDLQNSFETDLQKIVQEGVSKTLNWSELLVSDTKTGKGTSKNSVLFPVETILQTKQNQPVSLVYEVIKLKNRYYLFRGIRLKS
;
A
#
# COMPACT_ATOMS: atom_id res chain seq x y z
N MET A 1 25.69 -67.28 -6.81
CA MET A 1 25.03 -67.71 -8.07
C MET A 1 25.43 -66.71 -9.14
N LYS A 2 26.38 -67.08 -10.02
CA LYS A 2 26.19 -67.50 -11.42
C LYS A 2 25.61 -66.40 -12.34
N LYS A 3 26.52 -65.95 -13.23
CA LYS A 3 26.38 -65.59 -14.67
C LYS A 3 25.61 -64.28 -15.03
N LEU A 4 26.14 -63.30 -15.79
CA LEU A 4 26.91 -63.20 -17.06
C LEU A 4 25.99 -62.72 -18.22
N LEU A 5 26.59 -61.93 -19.15
CA LEU A 5 26.12 -61.30 -20.41
C LEU A 5 25.59 -59.86 -20.25
N LEU A 6 26.27 -58.79 -20.68
CA LEU A 6 27.16 -58.52 -21.84
C LEU A 6 26.42 -58.68 -23.17
N LEU A 7 25.95 -57.56 -23.74
CA LEU A 7 25.93 -57.39 -25.19
C LEU A 7 26.20 -55.92 -25.55
N TYR A 8 27.25 -55.77 -26.33
CA TYR A 8 27.77 -54.56 -26.95
C TYR A 8 27.16 -54.49 -28.35
N ILE A 9 26.57 -53.36 -28.76
CA ILE A 9 26.36 -53.06 -30.18
C ILE A 9 26.72 -51.58 -30.41
N CYS A 10 27.93 -51.36 -30.93
CA CYS A 10 28.24 -50.20 -31.75
C CYS A 10 27.57 -50.38 -33.10
N PHE A 11 26.99 -49.34 -33.70
CA PHE A 11 27.18 -49.10 -35.14
C PHE A 11 26.76 -47.68 -35.54
N SER A 12 27.68 -47.04 -36.29
CA SER A 12 27.49 -46.06 -37.37
C SER A 12 26.78 -44.74 -37.07
N GLY A 13 27.57 -43.67 -37.21
CA GLY A 13 27.08 -42.31 -37.27
C GLY A 13 26.25 -42.00 -38.50
N ILE A 14 25.53 -40.89 -38.40
CA ILE A 14 25.05 -40.12 -39.53
C ILE A 14 25.36 -38.65 -39.21
N ILE A 15 26.22 -38.06 -40.03
CA ILE A 15 26.40 -36.62 -40.13
C ILE A 15 25.17 -36.08 -40.88
N TYR A 16 24.39 -35.20 -40.25
CA TYR A 16 23.49 -34.31 -40.97
C TYR A 16 23.93 -32.87 -40.75
N ALA A 17 24.59 -32.33 -41.77
CA ALA A 17 24.69 -30.90 -41.99
C ALA A 17 23.28 -30.39 -42.38
N GLY A 18 22.66 -29.61 -41.49
CA GLY A 18 21.36 -29.00 -41.71
C GLY A 18 21.42 -27.50 -41.44
N THR A 19 21.51 -26.73 -42.51
CA THR A 19 21.45 -25.25 -42.52
C THR A 19 20.11 -24.77 -41.94
N SER A 20 20.09 -24.18 -40.74
CA SER A 20 18.89 -23.51 -40.24
C SER A 20 18.86 -22.07 -40.74
N LYS A 21 18.11 -21.85 -41.82
CA LYS A 21 17.66 -20.53 -42.26
C LYS A 21 16.98 -19.79 -41.10
N GLY A 22 17.35 -18.53 -40.91
CA GLY A 22 16.80 -17.64 -39.89
C GLY A 22 15.27 -17.58 -39.95
N ARG A 23 14.63 -17.85 -38.81
CA ARG A 23 13.29 -17.36 -38.54
C ARG A 23 13.44 -16.04 -37.80
N THR A 24 13.11 -14.95 -38.47
CA THR A 24 12.76 -13.69 -37.82
C THR A 24 11.52 -13.93 -36.98
N VAL A 25 11.69 -14.10 -35.68
CA VAL A 25 10.59 -14.07 -34.73
C VAL A 25 10.06 -12.64 -34.68
N LYS A 26 8.87 -12.42 -35.27
CA LYS A 26 8.12 -11.20 -35.03
C LYS A 26 7.80 -11.13 -33.52
N PRO A 27 8.09 -10.02 -32.82
CA PRO A 27 7.73 -9.91 -31.42
C PRO A 27 6.21 -10.01 -31.29
N VAL A 28 5.76 -10.96 -30.47
CA VAL A 28 4.34 -11.10 -30.10
C VAL A 28 4.01 -9.91 -29.20
N ASN A 29 3.31 -8.94 -29.76
CA ASN A 29 2.77 -7.82 -29.01
C ASN A 29 1.55 -8.32 -28.23
N MET A 30 1.77 -8.88 -27.03
CA MET A 30 0.68 -9.20 -26.12
C MET A 30 0.25 -7.90 -25.43
N PRO A 31 -1.01 -7.42 -25.59
CA PRO A 31 -1.52 -6.36 -24.76
C PRO A 31 -1.65 -6.93 -23.35
N TYR A 32 -0.67 -6.66 -22.49
CA TYR A 32 -0.83 -6.84 -21.05
C TYR A 32 -1.91 -5.87 -20.61
N ASN A 33 -3.16 -6.33 -20.54
CA ASN A 33 -4.18 -5.67 -19.77
C ASN A 33 -3.87 -5.93 -18.29
N ILE A 34 -2.87 -5.21 -17.78
CA ILE A 34 -2.62 -5.06 -16.36
C ILE A 34 -3.88 -4.42 -15.79
N PHE A 35 -4.73 -5.21 -15.13
CA PHE A 35 -5.71 -4.68 -14.21
C PHE A 35 -4.95 -3.99 -13.08
N ILE A 36 -4.63 -2.71 -13.26
CA ILE A 36 -4.12 -1.87 -12.19
C ILE A 36 -5.26 -1.81 -11.17
N LYS A 37 -5.09 -2.53 -10.05
CA LYS A 37 -6.00 -2.43 -8.92
C LYS A 37 -6.11 -0.94 -8.59
N ALA A 38 -7.33 -0.40 -8.60
CA ALA A 38 -7.55 1.00 -8.30
C ALA A 38 -6.95 1.32 -6.92
N THR A 39 -6.01 2.25 -6.87
CA THR A 39 -5.41 2.76 -5.65
C THR A 39 -6.40 3.66 -4.92
N GLY A 40 -6.20 3.81 -3.61
CA GLY A 40 -7.06 4.60 -2.74
C GLY A 40 -8.37 3.89 -2.36
N ALA A 41 -8.88 4.27 -1.20
CA ALA A 41 -10.10 3.73 -0.64
C ALA A 41 -11.35 4.39 -1.24
N THR A 42 -12.45 3.65 -1.25
CA THR A 42 -13.79 4.17 -1.60
C THR A 42 -14.46 4.91 -0.44
N SER A 43 -14.02 4.64 0.80
CA SER A 43 -14.58 5.23 2.01
C SER A 43 -13.49 5.44 3.07
N LEU A 44 -13.77 6.31 4.05
CA LEU A 44 -12.86 6.50 5.18
C LEU A 44 -12.81 5.28 6.10
N ALA A 45 -13.94 4.58 6.27
CA ALA A 45 -14.02 3.37 7.07
C ALA A 45 -13.10 2.26 6.54
N GLU A 46 -12.90 2.19 5.22
CA GLU A 46 -11.95 1.29 4.58
C GLU A 46 -10.51 1.62 4.98
N ILE A 47 -10.13 2.90 4.96
CA ILE A 47 -8.81 3.36 5.46
C ILE A 47 -8.65 3.06 6.95
N SER A 48 -9.64 3.40 7.78
CA SER A 48 -9.60 3.18 9.23
C SER A 48 -9.36 1.71 9.58
N LYS A 49 -10.05 0.80 8.88
CA LYS A 49 -9.87 -0.65 9.05
C LYS A 49 -8.48 -1.10 8.60
N ALA A 50 -7.98 -0.56 7.49
CA ALA A 50 -6.64 -0.87 7.01
C ALA A 50 -5.56 -0.40 8.00
N ILE A 51 -5.68 0.81 8.56
CA ILE A 51 -4.79 1.32 9.62
C ILE A 51 -4.82 0.39 10.83
N LEU A 52 -6.02 0.04 11.33
CA LEU A 52 -6.14 -0.85 12.48
C LEU A 52 -5.49 -2.21 12.21
N LEU A 53 -5.71 -2.78 11.03
CA LEU A 53 -5.12 -4.06 10.66
C LEU A 53 -3.59 -3.97 10.57
N ALA A 54 -3.05 -2.88 10.05
CA ALA A 54 -1.61 -2.62 10.02
C ALA A 54 -1.02 -2.51 11.44
N LEU A 55 -1.73 -1.87 12.39
CA LEU A 55 -1.34 -1.81 13.80
C LEU A 55 -1.42 -3.19 14.48
N GLN A 56 -2.46 -3.96 14.20
CA GLN A 56 -2.66 -5.31 14.77
C GLN A 56 -1.62 -6.32 14.30
N THR A 57 -1.15 -6.16 13.06
CA THR A 57 -0.19 -7.09 12.44
C THR A 57 1.24 -6.56 12.42
N ASP A 58 1.47 -5.36 12.96
CA ASP A 58 2.73 -4.62 12.86
C ASP A 58 3.30 -4.62 11.43
N ASN A 59 2.42 -4.42 10.45
CA ASN A 59 2.76 -4.51 9.03
C ASN A 59 2.18 -3.34 8.25
N ALA A 60 2.98 -2.28 8.13
CA ALA A 60 2.61 -1.10 7.35
C ALA A 60 2.50 -1.36 5.84
N GLY A 61 3.11 -2.45 5.33
CA GLY A 61 2.99 -2.85 3.92
C GLY A 61 1.55 -3.17 3.49
N GLN A 62 0.63 -3.40 4.44
CA GLN A 62 -0.80 -3.51 4.14
C GLN A 62 -1.43 -2.18 3.69
N LEU A 63 -0.76 -1.06 3.93
CA LEU A 63 -1.24 0.28 3.60
C LEU A 63 -0.85 0.73 2.19
N THR A 64 0.00 -0.02 1.48
CA THR A 64 0.57 0.39 0.18
C THR A 64 -0.48 0.84 -0.84
N SER A 65 -1.63 0.17 -0.91
CA SER A 65 -2.70 0.54 -1.86
C SER A 65 -3.44 1.83 -1.50
N TYR A 66 -3.25 2.37 -0.29
CA TYR A 66 -3.90 3.58 0.19
C TYR A 66 -3.00 4.81 0.17
N TYR A 67 -1.71 4.66 -0.11
CA TYR A 67 -0.82 5.80 -0.32
C TYR A 67 -1.07 6.43 -1.71
N PRO A 68 -0.92 7.75 -1.83
CA PRO A 68 -0.94 8.42 -3.13
C PRO A 68 0.27 8.01 -3.97
N SER A 69 0.08 7.80 -5.27
CA SER A 69 1.21 7.68 -6.21
C SER A 69 1.72 9.07 -6.62
N ASP A 70 2.84 9.12 -7.35
CA ASP A 70 3.37 10.37 -7.92
C ASP A 70 2.35 11.09 -8.81
N GLN A 71 1.44 10.36 -9.46
CA GLN A 71 0.35 10.95 -10.24
C GLN A 71 -0.67 11.68 -9.33
N GLU A 72 -1.05 11.07 -8.20
CA GLU A 72 -1.91 11.71 -7.21
C GLU A 72 -1.21 12.91 -6.56
N ILE A 73 0.09 12.82 -6.26
CA ILE A 73 0.88 13.94 -5.72
C ILE A 73 0.94 15.11 -6.71
N THR A 74 1.16 14.82 -8.00
CA THR A 74 1.15 15.86 -9.04
C THR A 74 -0.22 16.54 -9.12
N THR A 75 -1.30 15.75 -9.06
CA THR A 75 -2.67 16.29 -9.03
C THR A 75 -2.90 17.13 -7.77
N LEU A 76 -2.39 16.68 -6.62
CA LEU A 76 -2.51 17.38 -5.35
C LEU A 76 -1.77 18.71 -5.35
N ARG A 77 -0.61 18.83 -6.02
CA ARG A 77 0.09 20.12 -6.20
C ARG A 77 -0.70 21.11 -7.06
N GLN A 78 -1.49 20.63 -8.01
CA GLN A 78 -2.33 21.49 -8.87
C GLN A 78 -3.58 21.99 -8.15
N LEU A 79 -4.18 21.16 -7.29
CA LEU A 79 -5.44 21.46 -6.61
C LEU A 79 -5.28 21.98 -5.18
N GLY A 80 -4.12 21.74 -4.56
CA GLY A 80 -3.86 22.05 -3.16
C GLY A 80 -3.67 23.55 -2.90
N SER A 81 -3.84 23.94 -1.64
CA SER A 81 -3.48 25.27 -1.14
C SER A 81 -1.98 25.54 -1.28
N GLU A 82 -1.58 26.80 -1.19
CA GLU A 82 -0.15 27.17 -1.12
C GLU A 82 0.58 26.42 0.01
N ASP A 83 -0.05 26.32 1.19
CA ASP A 83 0.50 25.53 2.31
C ASP A 83 0.71 24.06 1.96
N MET A 84 -0.20 23.46 1.18
CA MET A 84 -0.07 22.07 0.71
C MET A 84 1.04 21.94 -0.33
N LYS A 85 1.14 22.89 -1.26
CA LYS A 85 2.22 22.92 -2.25
C LYS A 85 3.58 23.01 -1.55
N ALA A 86 3.72 23.87 -0.55
CA ALA A 86 4.95 23.99 0.24
C ALA A 86 5.33 22.68 0.94
N VAL A 87 4.34 21.94 1.48
CA VAL A 87 4.57 20.59 2.03
C VAL A 87 5.06 19.62 0.96
N LEU A 88 4.51 19.70 -0.25
CA LEU A 88 4.77 18.78 -1.36
C LEU A 88 5.95 19.15 -2.26
N GLU A 89 6.52 20.34 -2.11
CA GLU A 89 7.66 20.83 -2.91
C GLU A 89 8.87 19.89 -2.77
N ASN A 90 9.10 19.40 -1.56
CA ASN A 90 10.26 18.58 -1.21
C ASN A 90 9.86 17.15 -0.81
N GLN A 91 8.65 16.72 -1.12
CA GLN A 91 8.16 15.38 -0.77
C GLN A 91 7.71 14.62 -2.02
N SER A 92 8.27 13.42 -2.18
CA SER A 92 7.79 12.40 -3.12
C SER A 92 6.68 11.55 -2.48
N ALA A 93 6.01 10.72 -3.30
CA ALA A 93 5.08 9.71 -2.79
C ALA A 93 5.75 8.78 -1.76
N THR A 94 6.99 8.38 -2.04
CA THR A 94 7.81 7.53 -1.16
C THR A 94 8.11 8.22 0.17
N ASP A 95 8.42 9.53 0.16
CA ASP A 95 8.69 10.27 1.41
C ASP A 95 7.46 10.33 2.31
N LEU A 96 6.28 10.54 1.72
CA LEU A 96 5.01 10.53 2.43
C LEU A 96 4.71 9.16 3.02
N GLN A 97 4.91 8.09 2.25
CA GLN A 97 4.78 6.72 2.74
C GLN A 97 5.73 6.48 3.93
N ASN A 98 7.02 6.74 3.77
CA ASN A 98 8.02 6.54 4.82
C ASN A 98 7.70 7.34 6.10
N SER A 99 7.24 8.58 5.94
CA SER A 99 6.82 9.41 7.07
C SER A 99 5.61 8.80 7.79
N PHE A 100 4.63 8.31 7.05
CA PHE A 100 3.45 7.68 7.64
C PHE A 100 3.80 6.36 8.34
N GLU A 101 4.65 5.53 7.75
CA GLU A 101 5.15 4.29 8.36
C GLU A 101 5.89 4.58 9.67
N THR A 102 6.72 5.62 9.68
CA THR A 102 7.42 6.09 10.89
C THR A 102 6.41 6.52 11.97
N ASP A 103 5.36 7.25 11.60
CA ASP A 103 4.32 7.67 12.55
C ASP A 103 3.48 6.48 13.05
N LEU A 104 3.21 5.49 12.20
CA LEU A 104 2.54 4.25 12.59
C LEU A 104 3.35 3.49 13.64
N GLN A 105 4.67 3.40 13.45
CA GLN A 105 5.58 2.77 14.42
C GLN A 105 5.59 3.52 15.76
N LYS A 106 5.59 4.86 15.75
CA LYS A 106 5.46 5.65 16.99
C LYS A 106 4.16 5.33 17.72
N ILE A 107 3.05 5.17 17.01
CA ILE A 107 1.77 4.80 17.60
C ILE A 107 1.84 3.43 18.25
N VAL A 108 2.45 2.43 17.59
CA VAL A 108 2.62 1.09 18.18
C VAL A 108 3.34 1.20 19.53
N GLN A 109 4.45 1.94 19.59
CA GLN A 109 5.22 2.17 20.82
C GLN A 109 4.45 2.96 21.89
N GLU A 110 3.70 3.98 21.48
CA GLU A 110 2.83 4.75 22.38
C GLU A 110 1.72 3.87 22.95
N GLY A 111 1.15 2.98 22.14
CA GLY A 111 0.15 2.00 22.59
C GLY A 111 0.69 1.03 23.63
N VAL A 112 1.91 0.52 23.42
CA VAL A 112 2.60 -0.31 24.42
C VAL A 112 2.77 0.46 25.73
N SER A 113 3.20 1.71 25.66
CA SER A 113 3.38 2.59 26.84
C SER A 113 2.06 2.86 27.58
N LYS A 114 0.95 2.88 26.83
CA LYS A 114 -0.43 3.04 27.34
C LYS A 114 -1.12 1.70 27.64
N THR A 115 -0.41 0.58 27.58
CA THR A 115 -0.95 -0.78 27.82
C THR A 115 -2.12 -1.15 26.90
N LEU A 116 -2.16 -0.60 25.69
CA LEU A 116 -3.19 -0.90 24.70
C LEU A 116 -2.95 -2.28 24.06
N ASN A 117 -3.99 -3.12 24.05
CA ASN A 117 -3.99 -4.35 23.28
C ASN A 117 -4.59 -4.10 21.88
N TRP A 118 -3.73 -3.85 20.89
CA TRP A 118 -4.15 -3.57 19.50
C TRP A 118 -5.05 -4.67 18.93
N SER A 119 -4.79 -5.93 19.27
CA SER A 119 -5.53 -7.10 18.78
C SER A 119 -6.97 -7.19 19.29
N GLU A 120 -7.30 -6.47 20.36
CA GLU A 120 -8.66 -6.44 20.92
C GLU A 120 -9.50 -5.24 20.43
N LEU A 121 -8.86 -4.29 19.77
CA LEU A 121 -9.52 -3.09 19.28
C LEU A 121 -10.31 -3.37 18.00
N LEU A 122 -11.45 -2.71 17.89
CA LEU A 122 -12.31 -2.69 16.70
C LEU A 122 -12.59 -1.24 16.31
N VAL A 123 -12.73 -0.99 15.01
CA VAL A 123 -13.23 0.32 14.53
C VAL A 123 -14.69 0.45 14.91
N SER A 124 -15.00 1.39 15.80
CA SER A 124 -16.35 1.70 16.26
C SER A 124 -16.98 2.82 15.43
N ASP A 125 -16.22 3.88 15.15
CA ASP A 125 -16.69 5.03 14.38
C ASP A 125 -15.55 5.67 13.59
N THR A 126 -15.89 6.42 12.54
CA THR A 126 -14.95 7.17 11.71
C THR A 126 -15.60 8.46 11.27
N LYS A 127 -15.07 9.59 11.74
CA LYS A 127 -15.57 10.93 11.47
C LYS A 127 -14.58 11.72 10.64
N THR A 128 -15.09 12.41 9.64
CA THR A 128 -14.32 13.43 8.92
C THR A 128 -14.51 14.77 9.61
N GLY A 129 -13.43 15.45 9.94
CA GLY A 129 -13.50 16.86 10.27
C GLY A 129 -13.75 17.70 9.01
N LYS A 130 -14.08 18.97 9.21
CA LYS A 130 -14.17 19.90 8.07
C LYS A 130 -12.76 20.14 7.53
N GLY A 131 -12.57 19.91 6.22
CA GLY A 131 -11.41 20.47 5.52
C GLY A 131 -11.37 21.99 5.71
N THR A 132 -10.20 22.60 5.57
CA THR A 132 -10.12 24.06 5.68
C THR A 132 -10.68 24.70 4.42
N SER A 133 -11.21 25.92 4.51
CA SER A 133 -11.60 26.69 3.32
C SER A 133 -10.45 26.90 2.34
N LYS A 134 -9.21 26.82 2.83
CA LYS A 134 -7.99 26.89 2.03
C LYS A 134 -7.69 25.61 1.28
N ASN A 135 -8.09 24.44 1.80
CA ASN A 135 -7.74 23.14 1.24
C ASN A 135 -8.94 22.20 1.21
N SER A 136 -9.60 22.14 0.04
CA SER A 136 -10.81 21.34 -0.20
C SER A 136 -10.53 19.86 -0.43
N VAL A 137 -9.27 19.46 -0.58
CA VAL A 137 -8.87 18.08 -0.87
C VAL A 137 -8.27 17.38 0.33
N LEU A 138 -7.82 18.11 1.36
CA LEU A 138 -7.28 17.56 2.61
C LEU A 138 -8.35 17.52 3.70
N PHE A 139 -8.49 16.37 4.33
CA PHE A 139 -9.48 16.14 5.37
C PHE A 139 -8.83 15.53 6.61
N PRO A 140 -8.98 16.15 7.80
CA PRO A 140 -8.67 15.48 9.04
C PRO A 140 -9.71 14.39 9.31
N VAL A 141 -9.27 13.25 9.83
CA VAL A 141 -10.11 12.10 10.15
C VAL A 141 -9.85 11.71 11.60
N GLU A 142 -10.91 11.45 12.34
CA GLU A 142 -10.87 10.85 13.67
C GLU A 142 -11.55 9.47 13.60
N THR A 143 -10.80 8.43 13.93
CA THR A 143 -11.30 7.06 14.05
C THR A 143 -11.38 6.70 15.52
N ILE A 144 -12.56 6.28 15.97
CA ILE A 144 -12.77 5.76 17.33
C ILE A 144 -12.60 4.25 17.29
N LEU A 145 -11.60 3.76 18.01
CA LEU A 145 -11.38 2.35 18.29
C LEU A 145 -11.98 2.00 19.65
N GLN A 146 -12.53 0.80 19.81
CA GLN A 146 -13.05 0.34 21.09
C GLN A 146 -12.67 -1.12 21.35
N THR A 147 -12.43 -1.44 22.62
CA THR A 147 -12.36 -2.83 23.09
C THR A 147 -13.75 -3.42 23.29
N LYS A 148 -13.85 -4.73 23.54
CA LYS A 148 -15.11 -5.39 23.90
C LYS A 148 -15.75 -4.84 25.18
N GLN A 149 -14.97 -4.17 26.02
CA GLN A 149 -15.40 -3.51 27.25
C GLN A 149 -15.75 -2.03 27.04
N ASN A 150 -15.90 -1.58 25.79
CA ASN A 150 -16.24 -0.20 25.41
C ASN A 150 -15.25 0.87 25.90
N GLN A 151 -13.97 0.53 26.04
CA GLN A 151 -12.93 1.54 26.30
C GLN A 151 -12.49 2.19 24.99
N PRO A 152 -12.76 3.49 24.77
CA PRO A 152 -12.47 4.15 23.51
C PRO A 152 -11.01 4.60 23.42
N VAL A 153 -10.43 4.47 22.23
CA VAL A 153 -9.13 5.01 21.83
C VAL A 153 -9.31 5.75 20.52
N SER A 154 -8.94 7.04 20.49
CA SER A 154 -9.09 7.86 19.28
C SER A 154 -7.78 7.90 18.50
N LEU A 155 -7.83 7.55 17.21
CA LEU A 155 -6.78 7.83 16.23
C LEU A 155 -7.16 9.05 15.41
N VAL A 156 -6.22 9.97 15.19
CA VAL A 156 -6.39 11.09 14.27
C VAL A 156 -5.32 11.06 13.20
N TYR A 157 -5.71 11.31 11.95
CA TYR A 157 -4.83 11.33 10.79
C TYR A 157 -5.41 12.21 9.68
N GLU A 158 -4.61 12.50 8.66
CA GLU A 158 -5.05 13.26 7.50
C GLU A 158 -5.15 12.37 6.27
N VAL A 159 -6.20 12.59 5.48
CA VAL A 159 -6.41 11.96 4.18
C VAL A 159 -6.61 13.01 3.11
N ILE A 160 -6.29 12.66 1.88
CA ILE A 160 -6.66 13.44 0.71
C ILE A 160 -7.80 12.76 -0.06
N LYS A 161 -8.71 13.54 -0.63
CA LYS A 161 -9.76 13.04 -1.53
C LYS A 161 -9.49 13.52 -2.96
N LEU A 162 -9.19 12.58 -3.86
CA LEU A 162 -8.96 12.84 -5.28
C LEU A 162 -9.80 11.88 -6.12
N LYS A 163 -10.50 12.37 -7.14
CA LYS A 163 -11.31 11.54 -8.07
C LYS A 163 -12.23 10.53 -7.35
N ASN A 164 -12.87 10.98 -6.27
CA ASN A 164 -13.74 10.16 -5.41
C ASN A 164 -13.06 8.96 -4.71
N ARG A 165 -11.73 9.00 -4.56
CA ARG A 165 -10.93 8.07 -3.76
C ARG A 165 -10.25 8.80 -2.62
N TYR A 166 -10.08 8.11 -1.50
CA TYR A 166 -9.38 8.59 -0.33
C TYR A 166 -7.98 7.97 -0.26
N TYR A 167 -6.97 8.78 0.06
CA TYR A 167 -5.60 8.32 0.24
C TYR A 167 -5.06 8.79 1.59
N LEU A 168 -4.23 7.95 2.21
CA LEU A 168 -3.48 8.30 3.40
C LEU A 168 -2.49 9.41 3.08
N PHE A 169 -2.46 10.45 3.89
CA PHE A 169 -1.54 11.56 3.68
C PHE A 169 -0.46 11.61 4.76
N ARG A 170 -0.81 11.99 6.00
CA ARG A 170 0.17 12.15 7.08
C ARG A 170 -0.45 12.23 8.47
N GLY A 171 0.43 12.30 9.47
CA GLY A 171 0.11 12.82 10.81
C GLY A 171 -0.77 11.90 11.64
N ILE A 172 -0.70 10.59 11.40
CA ILE A 172 -1.38 9.61 12.25
C ILE A 172 -0.83 9.69 13.67
N ARG A 173 -1.72 9.75 14.66
CA ARG A 173 -1.37 9.78 16.10
C ARG A 173 -2.54 9.35 16.97
N LEU A 174 -2.24 8.95 18.20
CA LEU A 174 -3.25 8.81 19.25
C LEU A 174 -3.69 10.20 19.72
N LYS A 175 -5.00 10.39 19.87
CA LYS A 175 -5.54 11.61 20.47
C LYS A 175 -5.48 11.46 21.99
N SER A 176 -4.66 12.30 22.62
CA SER A 176 -4.52 12.45 24.07
C SER A 176 -5.71 13.15 24.70
#